data_AF-A0A1H8Y9F5-F1
#
_entry.id   AF-A0A1H8Y9F5-F1
#
_cell.length_a   1.000
_cell.length_b   1.000
_cell.length_c   1.000
_cell.angle_alpha   90.00
_cell.angle_beta   90.00
_cell.angle_gamma   90.00
#
_symmetry.space_group_name_H-M   'P 1'
#
loop_
_entity.id
_entity.type
_entity.pdbx_description
1 polymer ?
#
loop_
_entity_poly.entity_id
_entity_poly.type
_entity_poly.pdbx_seq_one_letter_code
_entity_poly.pdbx_strand_id
1 'polypeptide(L)'
;MAERRWPHFARWGLLAVAALTLVLFLTQQAQQNAQVSYAQSPSSDKSVHNETSGTNGATVPSVDQMKAMVQASPVVRLPGAVAVWDEAAVRKAIGNADIRILVAPPGIDKDAGKRVSDVSDASVTIVGLEVSADMGTASADDASVWQRQFGTADVTNEMLTMIAAVRHQPSPPDVPPLPRREPTAAELATATASLRATGRYRAPGSTLADPPATTNAFPGKPLYVALPTQPAGRPLVHYGPALAREFPGRPIVVMYGGWIEYDGPSAAEFTDVATAGFYGQFGDFLSPRSYPQDGLLGAYLSEVTDIRYAGIFDHPLPYVPFDPLHVTLPALPWVFAACAVGFLAFSIRPALRRSRPPAQAGVPARLAGLTALAVEVSGLTDGPSDAALARGITDLTAARHAFDRNLDERLIRASLDSAQSELDTVAELLGRDDYRPAHYLPGSLA
;
A
#
# COMPACT_ATOMS: atom_id res chain seq x y z
N MET A 1 20.83 23.68 -53.54
CA MET A 1 19.74 24.01 -52.59
C MET A 1 19.16 22.79 -51.83
N ALA A 2 19.55 21.54 -52.14
CA ALA A 2 18.99 20.35 -51.48
C ALA A 2 19.62 19.99 -50.11
N GLU A 3 20.86 20.39 -49.82
CA GLU A 3 21.58 19.91 -48.63
C GLU A 3 21.22 20.59 -47.30
N ARG A 4 20.50 21.74 -47.32
CA ARG A 4 20.10 22.45 -46.10
C ARG A 4 18.80 21.97 -45.46
N ARG A 5 18.00 21.16 -46.16
CA ARG A 5 16.66 20.75 -45.69
C ARG A 5 16.67 19.52 -44.78
N TRP A 6 17.63 18.63 -44.95
CA TRP A 6 17.70 17.36 -44.24
C TRP A 6 17.77 17.46 -42.70
N PRO A 7 18.60 18.34 -42.10
CA PRO A 7 18.65 18.45 -40.64
C PRO A 7 17.35 19.00 -40.03
N HIS A 8 16.56 19.76 -40.80
CA HIS A 8 15.28 20.27 -40.36
C HIS A 8 14.22 19.17 -40.29
N PHE A 9 14.16 18.30 -41.31
CA PHE A 9 13.21 17.18 -41.33
C PHE A 9 13.54 16.13 -40.26
N ALA A 10 14.82 15.84 -40.02
CA ALA A 10 15.24 14.92 -38.96
C ALA A 10 14.85 15.43 -37.56
N ARG A 11 14.98 16.74 -37.33
CA ARG A 11 14.61 17.39 -36.06
C ARG A 11 13.10 17.26 -35.79
N TRP A 12 12.27 17.57 -36.78
CA TRP A 12 10.81 17.46 -36.62
C TRP A 12 10.33 16.01 -36.60
N GLY A 13 11.03 15.10 -37.28
CA GLY A 13 10.75 13.66 -37.22
C GLY A 13 10.96 13.09 -35.81
N LEU A 14 12.07 13.43 -35.15
CA LEU A 14 12.33 13.00 -33.77
C LEU A 14 11.31 13.56 -32.77
N LEU A 15 10.88 14.82 -32.95
CA LEU A 15 9.86 15.43 -32.10
C LEU A 15 8.49 14.77 -32.30
N ALA A 16 8.12 14.46 -33.54
CA ALA A 16 6.89 13.74 -33.86
C ALA A 16 6.88 12.33 -33.25
N VAL A 17 8.01 11.62 -33.31
CA VAL A 17 8.14 10.29 -32.66
C VAL A 17 8.00 10.43 -31.14
N ALA A 18 8.67 11.39 -30.51
CA ALA A 18 8.57 11.61 -29.06
C ALA A 18 7.12 11.94 -28.63
N ALA A 19 6.43 12.80 -29.38
CA ALA A 19 5.03 13.14 -29.12
C ALA A 19 4.10 11.93 -29.31
N LEU A 20 4.29 11.15 -30.37
CA LEU A 20 3.50 9.94 -30.62
C LEU A 20 3.68 8.91 -29.49
N THR A 21 4.92 8.73 -29.02
CA THR A 21 5.24 7.81 -27.94
C THR A 21 4.60 8.26 -26.62
N LEU A 22 4.61 9.57 -26.34
CA LEU A 22 3.95 10.15 -25.16
C LEU A 22 2.42 9.95 -25.21
N VAL A 23 1.80 10.19 -26.37
CA VAL A 23 0.36 10.01 -26.55
C VAL A 23 -0.02 8.55 -26.34
N LEU A 24 0.72 7.61 -26.95
CA LEU A 24 0.51 6.18 -26.77
C LEU A 24 0.60 5.78 -25.29
N PHE A 25 1.63 6.27 -24.59
CA PHE A 25 1.80 6.05 -23.15
C PHE A 25 0.60 6.55 -22.34
N LEU A 26 0.17 7.80 -22.56
CA LEU A 26 -0.97 8.39 -21.85
C LEU A 26 -2.28 7.67 -22.16
N THR A 27 -2.51 7.26 -23.41
CA THR A 27 -3.70 6.50 -23.79
C THR A 27 -3.72 5.11 -23.17
N GLN A 28 -2.58 4.42 -23.09
CA GLN A 28 -2.51 3.13 -22.40
C GLN A 28 -2.67 3.29 -20.89
N GLN A 29 -2.09 4.31 -20.28
CA GLN A 29 -2.28 4.61 -18.86
C GLN A 29 -3.75 4.93 -18.53
N ALA A 30 -4.46 5.65 -19.41
CA ALA A 30 -5.89 5.90 -19.27
C ALA A 30 -6.76 4.63 -19.46
N GLN A 31 -6.26 3.64 -20.22
CA GLN A 31 -6.91 2.33 -20.41
C GLN A 31 -6.59 1.32 -19.31
N GLN A 32 -5.75 1.64 -18.31
CA GLN A 32 -5.44 0.75 -17.18
C GLN A 32 -6.61 0.50 -16.21
N ASN A 33 -7.82 0.98 -16.51
CA ASN A 33 -9.05 0.45 -15.92
C ASN A 33 -9.49 -0.88 -16.59
N ALA A 34 -8.54 -1.70 -17.03
CA ALA A 34 -8.82 -3.07 -17.44
C ALA A 34 -9.16 -3.87 -16.17
N GLN A 35 -10.45 -4.13 -15.96
CA GLN A 35 -10.89 -5.09 -14.96
C GLN A 35 -10.30 -6.45 -15.32
N VAL A 36 -9.22 -6.83 -14.65
CA VAL A 36 -8.74 -8.21 -14.65
C VAL A 36 -9.81 -9.02 -13.93
N SER A 37 -10.71 -9.64 -14.68
CA SER A 37 -11.69 -10.58 -14.13
C SER A 37 -10.93 -11.85 -13.77
N TYR A 38 -10.47 -11.94 -12.52
CA TYR A 38 -10.12 -13.23 -11.94
C TYR A 38 -11.36 -14.13 -12.02
N ALA A 39 -11.16 -15.41 -12.31
CA ALA A 39 -12.25 -16.36 -12.24
C ALA A 39 -12.83 -16.30 -10.81
N GLN A 40 -14.16 -16.27 -10.69
CA GLN A 40 -14.83 -16.05 -9.42
C GLN A 40 -14.83 -17.37 -8.64
N SER A 41 -14.40 -17.33 -7.37
CA SER A 41 -14.43 -18.50 -6.50
C SER A 41 -15.85 -19.09 -6.45
N PRO A 42 -15.99 -20.43 -6.52
CA PRO A 42 -17.28 -21.09 -6.37
C PRO A 42 -17.77 -21.12 -4.90
N SER A 43 -17.09 -20.45 -3.97
CA SER A 43 -17.56 -20.27 -2.61
C SER A 43 -18.95 -19.63 -2.60
N SER A 44 -19.91 -20.24 -1.90
CA SER A 44 -21.11 -19.53 -1.45
C SER A 44 -20.68 -18.33 -0.59
N ASP A 45 -21.46 -17.24 -0.61
CA ASP A 45 -21.16 -15.95 0.05
C ASP A 45 -20.32 -16.10 1.34
N LYS A 46 -19.18 -15.39 1.41
CA LYS A 46 -18.15 -15.44 2.47
C LYS A 46 -18.65 -15.11 3.89
N SER A 47 -19.94 -14.93 4.09
CA SER A 47 -20.46 -14.47 5.37
C SER A 47 -20.81 -15.65 6.27
N VAL A 48 -20.17 -15.68 7.44
CA VAL A 48 -20.85 -16.15 8.64
C VAL A 48 -22.09 -15.24 8.77
N HIS A 49 -23.25 -15.69 8.26
CA HIS A 49 -24.42 -14.84 8.14
C HIS A 49 -24.78 -14.30 9.53
N ASN A 50 -24.89 -12.99 9.70
CA ASN A 50 -25.34 -12.39 10.97
C ASN A 50 -26.68 -12.99 11.43
N GLU A 51 -27.52 -13.41 10.48
CA GLU A 51 -28.81 -14.08 10.74
C GLU A 51 -28.67 -15.46 11.37
N THR A 52 -27.52 -16.13 11.23
CA THR A 52 -27.21 -17.40 11.92
C THR A 52 -26.59 -17.20 13.30
N SER A 53 -26.21 -15.96 13.66
CA SER A 53 -25.84 -15.67 15.04
C SER A 53 -27.09 -15.79 15.91
N GLY A 54 -27.08 -16.76 16.82
CA GLY A 54 -28.19 -16.93 17.73
C GLY A 54 -28.15 -15.82 18.75
N THR A 55 -29.12 -14.89 18.73
CA THR A 55 -29.46 -14.20 19.96
C THR A 55 -30.06 -15.26 20.87
N ASN A 56 -29.29 -15.74 21.85
CA ASN A 56 -29.73 -16.81 22.75
C ASN A 56 -30.88 -16.37 23.70
N GLY A 57 -31.58 -15.27 23.39
CA GLY A 57 -32.55 -14.62 24.27
C GLY A 57 -31.93 -14.12 25.57
N ALA A 58 -30.60 -14.03 25.64
CA ALA A 58 -29.88 -13.66 26.83
C ALA A 58 -30.16 -12.19 27.15
N THR A 59 -30.81 -11.94 28.28
CA THR A 59 -31.10 -10.59 28.76
C THR A 59 -30.03 -10.16 29.75
N VAL A 60 -29.57 -8.91 29.61
CA VAL A 60 -28.66 -8.28 30.57
C VAL A 60 -29.44 -7.31 31.47
N PRO A 61 -29.05 -7.16 32.75
CA PRO A 61 -29.67 -6.18 33.66
C PRO A 61 -29.53 -4.73 33.16
N SER A 62 -30.15 -3.78 33.87
CA SER A 62 -29.94 -2.36 33.57
C SER A 62 -28.50 -1.93 33.92
N VAL A 63 -28.06 -0.79 33.35
CA VAL A 63 -26.73 -0.22 33.62
C VAL A 63 -26.53 0.02 35.12
N ASP A 64 -27.50 0.63 35.80
CA ASP A 64 -27.41 0.93 37.24
C ASP A 64 -27.33 -0.33 38.10
N GLN A 65 -28.05 -1.40 37.71
CA GLN A 65 -27.97 -2.69 38.38
C GLN A 65 -26.58 -3.31 38.21
N MET A 66 -26.04 -3.30 36.99
CA MET A 66 -24.69 -3.83 36.73
C MET A 66 -23.62 -3.01 37.46
N LYS A 67 -23.74 -1.68 37.49
CA LYS A 67 -22.87 -0.81 38.30
C LYS A 67 -22.91 -1.20 39.77
N ALA A 68 -24.10 -1.34 40.36
CA ALA A 68 -24.23 -1.77 41.75
C ALA A 68 -23.59 -3.14 42.01
N MET A 69 -23.74 -4.10 41.08
CA MET A 69 -23.11 -5.42 41.18
C MET A 69 -21.59 -5.35 41.13
N VAL A 70 -21.04 -4.58 40.18
CA VAL A 70 -19.58 -4.39 40.01
C VAL A 70 -19.01 -3.63 41.20
N GLN A 71 -19.77 -2.70 41.80
CA GLN A 71 -19.37 -2.03 43.03
C GLN A 71 -19.30 -2.97 44.23
N ALA A 72 -20.22 -3.95 44.31
CA ALA A 72 -20.28 -4.91 45.40
C ALA A 72 -19.26 -6.07 45.26
N SER A 73 -18.87 -6.43 44.05
CA SER A 73 -18.03 -7.60 43.77
C SER A 73 -16.98 -7.31 42.68
N PRO A 74 -15.70 -7.65 42.88
CA PRO A 74 -14.65 -7.46 41.86
C PRO A 74 -14.88 -8.24 40.56
N VAL A 75 -15.62 -9.36 40.63
CA VAL A 75 -15.97 -10.17 39.47
C VAL A 75 -17.47 -10.39 39.45
N VAL A 76 -18.12 -9.93 38.38
CA VAL A 76 -19.55 -10.10 38.15
C VAL A 76 -19.76 -10.95 36.91
N ARG A 77 -20.41 -12.11 37.07
CA ARG A 77 -20.80 -12.99 35.97
C ARG A 77 -22.29 -12.94 35.77
N LEU A 78 -22.73 -12.44 34.61
CA LEU A 78 -24.13 -12.42 34.23
C LEU A 78 -24.60 -13.82 33.80
N PRO A 79 -25.91 -14.12 33.92
CA PRO A 79 -26.46 -15.39 33.46
C PRO A 79 -26.11 -15.69 32.00
N GLY A 80 -25.66 -16.92 31.74
CA GLY A 80 -25.26 -17.37 30.39
C GLY A 80 -23.82 -17.01 29.98
N ALA A 81 -23.04 -16.36 30.85
CA ALA A 81 -21.62 -16.11 30.60
C ALA A 81 -20.82 -17.41 30.40
N VAL A 82 -20.18 -17.56 29.24
CA VAL A 82 -19.46 -18.80 28.84
C VAL A 82 -17.95 -18.73 29.04
N ALA A 83 -17.35 -17.54 29.02
CA ALA A 83 -15.90 -17.38 29.17
C ALA A 83 -15.39 -17.95 30.51
N VAL A 84 -14.30 -18.69 30.45
CA VAL A 84 -13.57 -19.20 31.60
C VAL A 84 -12.13 -18.70 31.56
N TRP A 85 -11.44 -18.70 32.69
CA TRP A 85 -10.04 -18.30 32.77
C TRP A 85 -9.37 -18.95 34.00
N ASP A 86 -8.05 -18.97 34.04
CA ASP A 86 -7.28 -19.33 35.23
C ASP A 86 -7.40 -18.22 36.28
N GLU A 87 -8.26 -18.43 37.28
CA GLU A 87 -8.49 -17.48 38.36
C GLU A 87 -7.22 -17.14 39.15
N ALA A 88 -6.30 -18.09 39.33
CA ALA A 88 -5.08 -17.86 40.08
C ALA A 88 -4.12 -16.97 39.30
N ALA A 89 -3.97 -17.21 37.99
CA ALA A 89 -3.17 -16.38 37.10
C ALA A 89 -3.74 -14.96 37.01
N VAL A 90 -5.05 -14.83 36.78
CA VAL A 90 -5.73 -13.53 36.70
C VAL A 90 -5.64 -12.76 38.02
N ARG A 91 -5.88 -13.41 39.17
CA ARG A 91 -5.74 -12.77 40.49
C ARG A 91 -4.30 -12.29 40.74
N LYS A 92 -3.31 -13.08 40.36
CA LYS A 92 -1.89 -12.68 40.44
C LYS A 92 -1.59 -11.48 39.54
N ALA A 93 -2.16 -11.45 38.33
CA ALA A 93 -1.98 -10.35 37.39
C ALA A 93 -2.68 -9.05 37.85
N ILE A 94 -3.82 -9.15 38.54
CA ILE A 94 -4.49 -8.00 39.18
C ILE A 94 -3.62 -7.44 40.31
N GLY A 95 -3.08 -8.32 41.16
CA GLY A 95 -2.28 -7.91 42.32
C GLY A 95 -3.10 -7.04 43.29
N ASN A 96 -2.61 -5.83 43.57
CA ASN A 96 -3.26 -4.87 44.48
C ASN A 96 -4.08 -3.79 43.74
N ALA A 97 -4.22 -3.88 42.41
CA ALA A 97 -5.00 -2.92 41.65
C ALA A 97 -6.51 -3.16 41.85
N ASP A 98 -7.31 -2.08 41.91
CA ASP A 98 -8.78 -2.18 41.89
C ASP A 98 -9.26 -2.41 40.46
N ILE A 99 -9.10 -3.64 39.98
CA ILE A 99 -9.57 -4.08 38.66
C ILE A 99 -10.86 -4.85 38.85
N ARG A 100 -11.91 -4.38 38.17
CA ARG A 100 -13.23 -4.99 38.24
C ARG A 100 -13.63 -5.58 36.90
N ILE A 101 -14.19 -6.79 36.93
CA ILE A 101 -14.46 -7.62 35.76
C ILE A 101 -15.96 -7.85 35.63
N LEU A 102 -16.55 -7.46 34.50
CA LEU A 102 -17.94 -7.76 34.14
C LEU A 102 -17.96 -8.79 33.01
N VAL A 103 -18.68 -9.90 33.19
CA VAL A 103 -18.76 -10.99 32.21
C VAL A 103 -20.19 -11.17 31.75
N ALA A 104 -20.43 -10.98 30.45
CA ALA A 104 -21.72 -11.08 29.79
C ALA A 104 -21.80 -12.31 28.87
N PRO A 105 -23.01 -12.87 28.66
CA PRO A 105 -23.23 -13.95 27.71
C PRO A 105 -22.92 -13.52 26.26
N PRO A 106 -22.57 -14.48 25.38
CA PRO A 106 -22.47 -14.22 23.95
C PRO A 106 -23.87 -14.01 23.33
N GLY A 107 -23.92 -13.37 22.16
CA GLY A 107 -25.17 -13.25 21.40
C GLY A 107 -26.21 -12.33 22.05
N ILE A 108 -25.76 -11.34 22.82
CA ILE A 108 -26.62 -10.23 23.25
C ILE A 108 -26.91 -9.30 22.07
N ASP A 109 -28.08 -8.66 22.07
CA ASP A 109 -28.41 -7.66 21.05
C ASP A 109 -27.56 -6.39 21.20
N LYS A 110 -27.63 -5.49 20.20
CA LYS A 110 -26.83 -4.25 20.20
C LYS A 110 -27.14 -3.33 21.39
N ASP A 111 -28.39 -3.27 21.83
CA ASP A 111 -28.79 -2.39 22.94
C ASP A 111 -28.29 -2.96 24.27
N ALA A 112 -28.34 -4.28 24.44
CA ALA A 112 -27.76 -5.00 25.56
C ALA A 112 -26.23 -4.86 25.57
N GLY A 113 -25.57 -5.01 24.42
CA GLY A 113 -24.13 -4.78 24.28
C GLY A 113 -23.74 -3.36 24.71
N LYS A 114 -24.51 -2.36 24.28
CA LYS A 114 -24.31 -0.97 24.71
C LYS A 114 -24.51 -0.79 26.22
N ARG A 115 -25.53 -1.41 26.81
CA ARG A 115 -25.72 -1.35 28.27
C ARG A 115 -24.54 -1.94 29.02
N VAL A 116 -23.94 -3.02 28.53
CA VAL A 116 -22.74 -3.63 29.14
C VAL A 116 -21.54 -2.68 29.00
N SER A 117 -21.32 -2.07 27.83
CA SER A 117 -20.23 -1.10 27.63
C SER A 117 -20.39 0.20 28.44
N ASP A 118 -21.63 0.61 28.74
CA ASP A 118 -21.91 1.83 29.52
C ASP A 118 -21.64 1.66 31.03
N VAL A 119 -21.23 0.47 31.49
CA VAL A 119 -20.81 0.20 32.88
C VAL A 119 -19.37 0.64 33.09
N SER A 120 -19.17 1.96 33.21
CA SER A 120 -17.86 2.60 33.45
C SER A 120 -17.11 2.14 34.71
N ASP A 121 -17.79 1.45 35.63
CA ASP A 121 -17.21 0.97 36.88
C ASP A 121 -16.45 -0.36 36.70
N ALA A 122 -16.63 -1.03 35.55
CA ALA A 122 -15.88 -2.23 35.19
C ALA A 122 -14.59 -1.84 34.45
N SER A 123 -13.44 -2.24 34.98
CA SER A 123 -12.14 -2.02 34.34
C SER A 123 -11.92 -2.94 33.14
N VAL A 124 -12.50 -4.13 33.18
CA VAL A 124 -12.44 -5.14 32.11
C VAL A 124 -13.83 -5.71 31.89
N THR A 125 -14.24 -5.78 30.64
CA THR A 125 -15.51 -6.35 30.21
C THR A 125 -15.26 -7.56 29.33
N ILE A 126 -16.05 -8.61 29.52
CA ILE A 126 -16.03 -9.80 28.68
C ILE A 126 -17.42 -9.98 28.08
N VAL A 127 -17.54 -10.03 26.77
CA VAL A 127 -18.80 -10.38 26.07
C VAL A 127 -18.54 -11.64 25.27
N GLY A 128 -19.21 -12.74 25.61
CA GLY A 128 -18.90 -14.04 24.98
C GLY A 128 -17.49 -14.49 25.34
N LEU A 129 -16.56 -14.40 24.38
CA LEU A 129 -15.13 -14.66 24.48
C LEU A 129 -14.28 -13.42 24.18
N GLU A 130 -14.90 -12.29 23.84
CA GLU A 130 -14.21 -11.02 23.59
C GLU A 130 -13.88 -10.37 24.94
N VAL A 131 -12.62 -9.98 25.14
CA VAL A 131 -12.17 -9.27 26.34
C VAL A 131 -11.78 -7.84 25.96
N SER A 132 -12.42 -6.85 26.57
CA SER A 132 -12.23 -5.43 26.28
C SER A 132 -12.06 -4.59 27.54
N ALA A 133 -11.50 -3.40 27.36
CA ALA A 133 -11.47 -2.30 28.33
C ALA A 133 -11.54 -0.97 27.56
N ASP A 134 -11.52 0.16 28.27
CA ASP A 134 -11.60 1.50 27.66
C ASP A 134 -10.58 1.77 26.55
N MET A 135 -9.43 1.09 26.60
CA MET A 135 -8.34 1.26 25.63
C MET A 135 -8.45 0.38 24.39
N GLY A 136 -9.41 -0.55 24.33
CA GLY A 136 -9.62 -1.44 23.20
C GLY A 136 -9.92 -2.89 23.61
N THR A 137 -9.70 -3.80 22.66
CA THR A 137 -9.99 -5.24 22.79
C THR A 137 -8.70 -6.04 22.73
N ALA A 138 -8.59 -7.10 23.53
CA ALA A 138 -7.53 -8.09 23.41
C ALA A 138 -7.98 -9.17 22.42
N SER A 139 -7.18 -9.36 21.36
CA SER A 139 -7.40 -10.37 20.33
C SER A 139 -6.28 -11.41 20.36
N ALA A 140 -6.64 -12.67 20.19
CA ALA A 140 -5.70 -13.75 19.94
C ALA A 140 -5.09 -13.62 18.53
N ASP A 141 -3.79 -13.87 18.40
CA ASP A 141 -3.02 -13.69 17.16
C ASP A 141 -2.30 -14.97 16.67
N ASP A 142 -2.43 -16.08 17.41
CA ASP A 142 -1.89 -17.38 17.02
C ASP A 142 -2.87 -18.55 17.20
N ALA A 143 -2.58 -19.65 16.50
CA ALA A 143 -3.41 -20.85 16.48
C ALA A 143 -3.57 -21.53 17.84
N SER A 144 -2.56 -21.46 18.71
CA SER A 144 -2.61 -22.07 20.03
C SER A 144 -3.51 -21.28 20.98
N VAL A 145 -3.53 -19.95 20.85
CA VAL A 145 -4.44 -19.07 21.59
C VAL A 145 -5.87 -19.22 21.07
N TRP A 146 -6.09 -19.22 19.75
CA TRP A 146 -7.42 -19.47 19.17
C TRP A 146 -7.97 -20.85 19.56
N GLN A 147 -7.13 -21.89 19.58
CA GLN A 147 -7.52 -23.22 20.02
C GLN A 147 -8.03 -23.22 21.46
N ARG A 148 -7.35 -22.51 22.36
CA ARG A 148 -7.77 -22.37 23.75
C ARG A 148 -9.07 -21.57 23.83
N GLN A 149 -9.12 -20.41 23.19
CA GLN A 149 -10.26 -19.49 23.20
C GLN A 149 -11.53 -20.16 22.65
N PHE A 150 -11.51 -20.66 21.41
CA PHE A 150 -12.69 -21.20 20.74
C PHE A 150 -12.97 -22.67 21.08
N GLY A 151 -11.93 -23.43 21.45
CA GLY A 151 -12.04 -24.85 21.81
C GLY A 151 -12.53 -25.08 23.24
N THR A 152 -12.13 -24.21 24.18
CA THR A 152 -12.43 -24.37 25.62
C THR A 152 -13.12 -23.18 26.29
N ALA A 153 -13.44 -22.12 25.52
CA ALA A 153 -13.93 -20.85 26.05
C ALA A 153 -12.96 -20.16 27.03
N ASP A 154 -11.68 -20.55 27.01
CA ASP A 154 -10.67 -20.06 27.94
C ASP A 154 -10.02 -18.79 27.39
N VAL A 155 -10.28 -17.66 28.06
CA VAL A 155 -9.83 -16.32 27.68
C VAL A 155 -8.67 -15.83 28.57
N THR A 156 -7.89 -16.76 29.14
CA THR A 156 -6.81 -16.40 30.08
C THR A 156 -5.78 -15.46 29.46
N ASN A 157 -5.36 -15.69 28.21
CA ASN A 157 -4.35 -14.83 27.56
C ASN A 157 -4.85 -13.41 27.32
N GLU A 158 -6.09 -13.30 26.85
CA GLU A 158 -6.77 -12.05 26.56
C GLU A 158 -7.00 -11.26 27.86
N MET A 159 -7.38 -11.95 28.95
CA MET A 159 -7.50 -11.36 30.29
C MET A 159 -6.17 -10.86 30.82
N LEU A 160 -5.11 -11.67 30.74
CA LEU A 160 -3.78 -11.29 31.23
C LEU A 160 -3.22 -10.10 30.45
N THR A 161 -3.41 -10.09 29.13
CA THR A 161 -3.04 -8.98 28.25
C THR A 161 -3.82 -7.71 28.62
N MET A 162 -5.14 -7.81 28.77
CA MET A 162 -5.97 -6.66 29.10
C MET A 162 -5.66 -6.09 30.49
N ILE A 163 -5.43 -6.95 31.48
CA ILE A 163 -5.03 -6.53 32.83
C ILE A 163 -3.68 -5.81 32.81
N ALA A 164 -2.70 -6.33 32.06
CA ALA A 164 -1.40 -5.65 31.91
C ALA A 164 -1.58 -4.28 31.25
N ALA A 165 -2.41 -4.20 30.22
CA ALA A 165 -2.71 -2.98 29.49
C ALA A 165 -3.37 -1.91 30.38
N VAL A 166 -4.40 -2.28 31.16
CA VAL A 166 -5.04 -1.40 32.16
C VAL A 166 -4.05 -0.93 33.23
N ARG A 167 -3.06 -1.76 33.57
CA ARG A 167 -2.01 -1.42 34.54
C ARG A 167 -0.81 -0.67 33.93
N HIS A 168 -0.85 -0.38 32.62
CA HIS A 168 0.26 0.19 31.86
C HIS A 168 1.57 -0.62 32.00
N GLN A 169 1.44 -1.93 31.98
CA GLN A 169 2.55 -2.89 32.03
C GLN A 169 2.72 -3.56 30.67
N PRO A 170 3.93 -4.06 30.34
CA PRO A 170 4.12 -4.91 29.18
C PRO A 170 3.21 -6.14 29.25
N SER A 171 2.67 -6.55 28.11
CA SER A 171 1.90 -7.79 28.01
C SER A 171 2.75 -8.97 28.50
N PRO A 172 2.20 -9.87 29.33
CA PRO A 172 2.90 -11.06 29.75
C PRO A 172 3.08 -12.01 28.55
N PRO A 173 4.01 -12.97 28.62
CA PRO A 173 4.08 -14.06 27.65
C PRO A 173 2.79 -14.87 27.66
N ASP A 174 2.46 -15.45 26.51
CA ASP A 174 1.30 -16.32 26.39
C ASP A 174 1.38 -17.53 27.30
N VAL A 175 0.22 -17.93 27.82
CA VAL A 175 0.04 -19.18 28.54
C VAL A 175 0.39 -20.33 27.60
N PRO A 176 1.09 -21.38 28.09
CA PRO A 176 1.46 -22.52 27.26
C PRO A 176 0.28 -23.10 26.47
N PRO A 177 0.50 -23.69 25.28
CA PRO A 177 -0.56 -24.29 24.49
C PRO A 177 -1.39 -25.31 25.26
N LEU A 178 -2.66 -25.47 24.87
CA LEU A 178 -3.57 -26.43 25.50
C LEU A 178 -3.00 -27.86 25.35
N PRO A 179 -2.82 -28.62 26.45
CA PRO A 179 -2.33 -29.99 26.35
C PRO A 179 -3.25 -30.83 25.46
N ARG A 180 -2.68 -31.70 24.63
CA ARG A 180 -3.44 -32.62 23.78
C ARG A 180 -3.26 -34.06 24.27
N ARG A 181 -4.31 -34.87 24.11
CA ARG A 181 -4.28 -36.31 24.33
C ARG A 181 -4.89 -37.06 23.15
N GLU A 182 -4.46 -38.29 22.94
CA GLU A 182 -5.14 -39.18 22.00
C GLU A 182 -6.55 -39.57 22.54
N PRO A 183 -7.51 -39.85 21.64
CA PRO A 183 -8.77 -40.46 22.05
C PRO A 183 -8.52 -41.85 22.64
N THR A 184 -9.30 -42.21 23.66
CA THR A 184 -9.32 -43.58 24.17
C THR A 184 -9.89 -44.53 23.13
N ALA A 185 -9.60 -45.83 23.26
CA ALA A 185 -10.12 -46.84 22.34
C ALA A 185 -11.66 -46.83 22.26
N ALA A 186 -12.35 -46.59 23.38
CA ALA A 186 -13.80 -46.47 23.40
C ALA A 186 -14.30 -45.22 22.68
N GLU A 187 -13.71 -44.05 22.97
CA GLU A 187 -14.04 -42.78 22.29
C GLU A 187 -13.84 -42.88 20.76
N LEU A 188 -12.74 -43.49 20.32
CA LEU A 188 -12.43 -43.68 18.91
C LEU A 188 -13.37 -44.71 18.25
N ALA A 189 -13.69 -45.82 18.93
CA ALA A 189 -14.61 -46.83 18.43
C ALA A 189 -16.02 -46.26 18.19
N THR A 190 -16.53 -45.43 19.12
CA THR A 190 -17.82 -44.77 18.96
C THR A 190 -17.83 -43.81 17.76
N ALA A 191 -16.80 -42.97 17.63
CA ALA A 191 -16.69 -42.03 16.51
C ALA A 191 -16.56 -42.77 15.16
N THR A 192 -15.65 -43.75 15.07
CA THR A 192 -15.41 -44.51 13.83
C THR A 192 -16.64 -45.29 13.36
N ALA A 193 -17.41 -45.90 14.26
CA ALA A 193 -18.65 -46.59 13.91
C ALA A 193 -19.67 -45.63 13.26
N SER A 194 -19.85 -44.44 13.84
CA SER A 194 -20.75 -43.41 13.32
C SER A 194 -20.28 -42.85 11.96
N LEU A 195 -18.97 -42.60 11.81
CA LEU A 195 -18.35 -42.14 10.58
C LEU A 195 -18.43 -43.17 9.44
N ARG A 196 -18.30 -44.48 9.74
CA ARG A 196 -18.49 -45.54 8.74
C ARG A 196 -19.94 -45.61 8.25
N ALA A 197 -20.90 -45.45 9.16
CA ALA A 197 -22.32 -45.55 8.83
C ALA A 197 -22.87 -44.33 8.07
N THR A 198 -22.47 -43.13 8.48
CA THR A 198 -23.13 -41.89 8.02
C THR A 198 -22.16 -40.81 7.53
N GLY A 199 -20.85 -41.01 7.67
CA GLY A 199 -19.85 -39.99 7.36
C GLY A 199 -19.73 -38.86 8.40
N ARG A 200 -20.50 -38.93 9.48
CA ARG A 200 -20.53 -37.91 10.54
C ARG A 200 -20.62 -38.52 11.93
N TYR A 201 -20.00 -37.88 12.91
CA TYR A 201 -20.16 -38.18 14.33
C TYR A 201 -20.54 -36.90 15.07
N ARG A 202 -21.59 -36.97 15.88
CA ARG A 202 -22.07 -35.87 16.71
C ARG A 202 -22.08 -36.29 18.16
N ALA A 203 -21.20 -35.72 18.96
CA ALA A 203 -21.23 -35.95 20.40
C ALA A 203 -22.42 -35.20 21.05
N PRO A 204 -22.91 -35.68 22.20
CA PRO A 204 -23.93 -34.97 22.98
C PRO A 204 -23.50 -33.51 23.24
N GLY A 205 -24.40 -32.56 23.01
CA GLY A 205 -24.14 -31.12 23.16
C GLY A 205 -23.56 -30.43 21.92
N SER A 206 -23.22 -31.16 20.85
CA SER A 206 -22.88 -30.53 19.56
C SER A 206 -24.10 -29.88 18.92
N THR A 207 -23.90 -28.71 18.31
CA THR A 207 -24.96 -27.94 17.63
C THR A 207 -24.99 -28.18 16.13
N LEU A 208 -24.00 -28.88 15.56
CA LEU A 208 -23.96 -29.22 14.14
C LEU A 208 -25.13 -30.16 13.79
N ALA A 209 -26.01 -29.76 12.88
CA ALA A 209 -27.19 -30.55 12.51
C ALA A 209 -26.92 -31.43 11.29
N ASP A 210 -26.59 -30.82 10.15
CA ASP A 210 -26.52 -31.50 8.84
C ASP A 210 -25.35 -30.98 8.00
N PRO A 211 -24.11 -31.48 8.25
CA PRO A 211 -22.96 -31.07 7.47
C PRO A 211 -23.08 -31.55 6.01
N PRO A 212 -22.56 -30.80 5.03
CA PRO A 212 -22.72 -31.14 3.63
C PRO A 212 -21.98 -32.43 3.27
N ALA A 213 -22.67 -33.35 2.61
CA ALA A 213 -22.13 -34.66 2.22
C ALA A 213 -20.96 -34.57 1.21
N THR A 214 -20.92 -33.47 0.44
CA THR A 214 -19.87 -33.12 -0.52
C THR A 214 -19.60 -31.62 -0.43
N THR A 215 -18.36 -31.20 -0.68
CA THR A 215 -17.95 -29.80 -0.67
C THR A 215 -16.82 -29.58 -1.67
N ASN A 216 -16.69 -28.36 -2.20
CA ASN A 216 -15.56 -27.97 -3.04
C ASN A 216 -14.28 -27.73 -2.21
N ALA A 217 -14.41 -27.62 -0.88
CA ALA A 217 -13.30 -27.40 0.04
C ALA A 217 -12.28 -28.55 0.05
N PHE A 218 -12.70 -29.78 -0.24
CA PHE A 218 -11.83 -30.95 -0.16
C PHE A 218 -12.09 -31.92 -1.32
N PRO A 219 -11.05 -32.65 -1.79
CA PRO A 219 -11.25 -33.73 -2.73
C PRO A 219 -12.02 -34.89 -2.05
N GLY A 220 -13.07 -35.38 -2.71
CA GLY A 220 -13.85 -36.52 -2.23
C GLY A 220 -14.91 -36.18 -1.17
N LYS A 221 -15.32 -37.19 -0.40
CA LYS A 221 -16.35 -37.05 0.64
C LYS A 221 -15.72 -36.85 2.02
N PRO A 222 -15.77 -35.64 2.61
CA PRO A 222 -15.22 -35.39 3.94
C PRO A 222 -15.97 -36.18 5.03
N LEU A 223 -15.29 -36.36 6.14
CA LEU A 223 -15.81 -36.91 7.39
C LEU A 223 -15.90 -35.79 8.42
N TYR A 224 -17.01 -35.70 9.15
CA TYR A 224 -17.22 -34.64 10.13
C TYR A 224 -17.36 -35.18 11.54
N VAL A 225 -16.63 -34.60 12.48
CA VAL A 225 -16.76 -34.89 13.92
C VAL A 225 -17.12 -33.60 14.62
N ALA A 226 -18.30 -33.56 15.24
CA ALA A 226 -18.76 -32.40 15.99
C ALA A 226 -18.81 -32.71 17.49
N LEU A 227 -18.03 -31.95 18.26
CA LEU A 227 -17.94 -32.02 19.71
C LEU A 227 -18.41 -30.67 20.28
N PRO A 228 -19.06 -30.63 21.46
CA PRO A 228 -19.33 -29.37 22.14
C PRO A 228 -18.02 -28.66 22.53
N THR A 229 -18.11 -27.42 23.03
CA THR A 229 -16.98 -26.76 23.69
C THR A 229 -16.41 -27.65 24.78
N GLN A 230 -15.10 -27.80 24.79
CA GLN A 230 -14.41 -28.73 25.67
C GLN A 230 -14.18 -28.10 27.05
N PRO A 231 -14.19 -28.88 28.15
CA PRO A 231 -13.95 -28.33 29.47
C PRO A 231 -12.53 -27.74 29.58
N ALA A 232 -12.42 -26.49 30.05
CA ALA A 232 -11.13 -25.88 30.33
C ALA A 232 -10.34 -26.64 31.40
N GLY A 233 -9.02 -26.52 31.33
CA GLY A 233 -8.09 -27.21 32.24
C GLY A 233 -7.94 -28.72 32.01
N ARG A 234 -8.67 -29.30 31.03
CA ARG A 234 -8.48 -30.70 30.62
C ARG A 234 -7.73 -30.77 29.29
N PRO A 235 -6.93 -31.82 29.05
CA PRO A 235 -6.31 -32.02 27.75
C PRO A 235 -7.36 -32.18 26.64
N LEU A 236 -7.17 -31.48 25.53
CA LEU A 236 -7.99 -31.57 24.34
C LEU A 236 -7.81 -32.94 23.67
N VAL A 237 -8.92 -33.60 23.35
CA VAL A 237 -8.89 -34.89 22.66
C VAL A 237 -8.56 -34.66 21.20
N HIS A 238 -7.44 -35.18 20.70
CA HIS A 238 -6.97 -34.95 19.34
C HIS A 238 -7.46 -36.07 18.40
N TYR A 239 -8.71 -35.96 17.93
CA TYR A 239 -9.35 -37.01 17.13
C TYR A 239 -8.75 -37.13 15.73
N GLY A 240 -8.33 -36.01 15.15
CA GLY A 240 -7.86 -35.89 13.77
C GLY A 240 -6.85 -36.96 13.35
N PRO A 241 -5.65 -37.02 13.99
CA PRO A 241 -4.63 -37.99 13.62
C PRO A 241 -5.06 -39.45 13.80
N ALA A 242 -5.82 -39.74 14.87
CA ALA A 242 -6.33 -41.07 15.12
C ALA A 242 -7.33 -41.53 14.05
N LEU A 243 -8.21 -40.62 13.60
CA LEU A 243 -9.15 -40.88 12.53
C LEU A 243 -8.49 -40.96 11.16
N ALA A 244 -7.44 -40.17 10.91
CA ALA A 244 -6.69 -40.21 9.65
C ALA A 244 -6.01 -41.58 9.44
N ARG A 245 -5.60 -42.26 10.52
CA ARG A 245 -5.12 -43.64 10.48
C ARG A 245 -6.21 -44.65 10.13
N GLU A 246 -7.43 -44.45 10.63
CA GLU A 246 -8.59 -45.32 10.37
C GLU A 246 -9.23 -45.10 8.99
N PHE A 247 -9.11 -43.90 8.44
CA PHE A 247 -9.71 -43.49 7.17
C PHE A 247 -8.66 -42.84 6.24
N PRO A 248 -7.66 -43.60 5.78
CA PRO A 248 -6.57 -43.05 4.98
C PRO A 248 -7.10 -42.41 3.68
N GLY A 249 -6.54 -41.24 3.34
CA GLY A 249 -6.87 -40.51 2.12
C GLY A 249 -8.21 -39.76 2.15
N ARG A 250 -8.95 -39.79 3.26
CA ARG A 250 -10.20 -39.04 3.40
C ARG A 250 -9.98 -37.71 4.15
N PRO A 251 -10.61 -36.61 3.71
CA PRO A 251 -10.64 -35.37 4.48
C PRO A 251 -11.43 -35.59 5.78
N ILE A 252 -10.90 -35.15 6.92
CA ILE A 252 -11.51 -35.24 8.24
C ILE A 252 -11.55 -33.83 8.82
N VAL A 253 -12.74 -33.36 9.16
CA VAL A 253 -12.97 -32.06 9.81
C VAL A 253 -13.48 -32.33 11.21
N VAL A 254 -12.76 -31.83 12.21
CA VAL A 254 -13.12 -31.98 13.63
C VAL A 254 -13.45 -30.63 14.22
N MET A 255 -14.62 -30.50 14.84
CA MET A 255 -15.07 -29.29 15.51
C MET A 255 -15.13 -29.50 17.03
N TYR A 256 -14.53 -28.58 17.78
CA TYR A 256 -14.53 -28.51 19.24
C TYR A 256 -15.21 -27.20 19.67
N GLY A 257 -16.53 -27.20 19.82
CA GLY A 257 -17.26 -25.95 19.99
C GLY A 257 -17.03 -25.04 18.78
N GLY A 258 -16.33 -23.92 18.99
CA GLY A 258 -15.98 -22.96 17.94
C GLY A 258 -14.65 -23.21 17.23
N TRP A 259 -13.81 -24.14 17.74
CA TRP A 259 -12.52 -24.49 17.13
C TRP A 259 -12.68 -25.57 16.06
N ILE A 260 -12.03 -25.44 14.90
CA ILE A 260 -12.11 -26.37 13.78
C ILE A 260 -10.70 -26.83 13.38
N GLU A 261 -10.52 -28.13 13.26
CA GLU A 261 -9.29 -28.77 12.79
C GLU A 261 -9.53 -29.55 11.51
N TYR A 262 -8.49 -29.63 10.68
CA TYR A 262 -8.48 -30.43 9.48
C TYR A 262 -7.31 -31.42 9.47
N ASP A 263 -7.65 -32.68 9.22
CA ASP A 263 -6.71 -33.78 9.03
C ASP A 263 -7.05 -34.53 7.73
N GLY A 264 -6.04 -34.99 7.02
CA GLY A 264 -6.22 -35.72 5.76
C GLY A 264 -5.19 -35.37 4.70
N PRO A 265 -5.52 -35.57 3.41
CA PRO A 265 -4.62 -35.25 2.30
C PRO A 265 -4.12 -33.80 2.33
N SER A 266 -2.80 -33.62 2.27
CA SER A 266 -2.14 -32.31 2.28
C SER A 266 -2.38 -31.46 3.53
N ALA A 267 -2.82 -32.04 4.66
CA ALA A 267 -3.04 -31.29 5.90
C ALA A 267 -1.78 -30.52 6.36
N ALA A 268 -0.60 -31.14 6.28
CA ALA A 268 0.67 -30.51 6.68
C ALA A 268 1.02 -29.23 5.91
N GLU A 269 0.49 -29.07 4.69
CA GLU A 269 0.76 -27.90 3.83
C GLU A 269 -0.33 -26.82 3.97
N PHE A 270 -1.51 -27.21 4.46
CA PHE A 270 -2.73 -26.42 4.32
C PHE A 270 -3.34 -25.97 5.65
N THR A 271 -3.28 -26.80 6.69
CA THR A 271 -4.07 -26.59 7.92
C THR A 271 -3.68 -25.30 8.63
N ASP A 272 -2.40 -24.95 8.68
CA ASP A 272 -1.94 -23.71 9.32
C ASP A 272 -2.45 -22.46 8.59
N VAL A 273 -2.44 -22.46 7.24
CA VAL A 273 -2.93 -21.34 6.44
C VAL A 273 -4.44 -21.20 6.54
N ALA A 274 -5.18 -22.31 6.50
CA ALA A 274 -6.62 -22.31 6.69
C ALA A 274 -7.02 -21.81 8.09
N THR A 275 -6.28 -22.24 9.11
CA THR A 275 -6.49 -21.82 10.50
C THR A 275 -6.22 -20.32 10.65
N ALA A 276 -5.06 -19.86 10.18
CA ALA A 276 -4.68 -18.45 10.25
C ALA A 276 -5.59 -17.54 9.44
N GLY A 277 -5.99 -17.95 8.23
CA GLY A 277 -6.93 -17.21 7.40
C GLY A 277 -8.31 -17.12 8.06
N PHE A 278 -8.87 -18.24 8.48
CA PHE A 278 -10.21 -18.29 9.08
C PHE A 278 -10.28 -17.51 10.41
N TYR A 279 -9.42 -17.83 11.37
CA TYR A 279 -9.47 -17.17 12.69
C TYR A 279 -8.87 -15.77 12.68
N GLY A 280 -7.89 -15.49 11.80
CA GLY A 280 -7.40 -14.12 11.61
C GLY A 280 -8.44 -13.19 11.01
N GLN A 281 -9.29 -13.69 10.10
CA GLN A 281 -10.35 -12.87 9.49
C GLN A 281 -11.61 -12.80 10.37
N PHE A 282 -12.00 -13.92 10.99
CA PHE A 282 -13.29 -14.01 11.68
C PHE A 282 -13.17 -14.02 13.21
N GLY A 283 -11.99 -14.14 13.81
CA GLY A 283 -11.81 -14.26 15.26
C GLY A 283 -12.55 -13.19 16.07
N ASP A 284 -12.31 -11.91 15.76
CA ASP A 284 -12.99 -10.77 16.39
C ASP A 284 -14.50 -10.76 16.15
N PHE A 285 -14.94 -11.31 15.03
CA PHE A 285 -16.36 -11.42 14.72
C PHE A 285 -17.02 -12.60 15.47
N LEU A 286 -16.28 -13.68 15.70
CA LEU A 286 -16.77 -14.87 16.39
C LEU A 286 -16.78 -14.69 17.92
N SER A 287 -15.82 -13.97 18.48
CA SER A 287 -15.62 -13.91 19.93
C SER A 287 -16.81 -13.37 20.73
N PRO A 288 -17.53 -12.29 20.36
CA PRO A 288 -18.68 -11.82 21.15
C PRO A 288 -20.01 -12.56 20.86
N ARG A 289 -20.04 -13.45 19.88
CA ARG A 289 -21.29 -14.03 19.34
C ARG A 289 -21.41 -15.52 19.62
N SER A 290 -22.66 -16.00 19.67
CA SER A 290 -22.96 -17.43 19.78
C SER A 290 -23.33 -17.96 18.40
N TYR A 291 -22.41 -18.70 17.77
CA TYR A 291 -22.67 -19.33 16.48
C TYR A 291 -22.96 -20.83 16.63
N PRO A 292 -24.01 -21.35 15.97
CA PRO A 292 -24.15 -22.79 15.81
C PRO A 292 -23.01 -23.32 14.94
N GLN A 293 -22.60 -24.56 15.19
CA GLN A 293 -21.51 -25.20 14.46
C GLN A 293 -21.79 -25.30 12.95
N ASP A 294 -23.06 -25.36 12.51
CA ASP A 294 -23.39 -25.35 11.07
C ASP A 294 -22.90 -24.07 10.37
N GLY A 295 -23.09 -22.91 11.01
CA GLY A 295 -22.66 -21.63 10.46
C GLY A 295 -21.13 -21.50 10.41
N LEU A 296 -20.46 -21.95 11.49
CA LEU A 296 -19.00 -21.97 11.55
C LEU A 296 -18.39 -22.90 10.51
N LEU A 297 -18.95 -24.11 10.36
CA LEU A 297 -18.50 -25.07 9.37
C LEU A 297 -18.69 -24.52 7.95
N GLY A 298 -19.83 -23.93 7.64
CA GLY A 298 -20.08 -23.34 6.32
C GLY A 298 -19.08 -22.26 5.94
N ALA A 299 -18.77 -21.35 6.88
CA ALA A 299 -17.78 -20.31 6.67
C ALA A 299 -16.37 -20.88 6.53
N TYR A 300 -15.99 -21.84 7.38
CA TYR A 300 -14.69 -22.51 7.29
C TYR A 300 -14.52 -23.24 5.95
N LEU A 301 -15.53 -23.99 5.49
CA LEU A 301 -15.48 -24.66 4.20
C LEU A 301 -15.41 -23.67 3.02
N SER A 302 -16.03 -22.51 3.15
CA SER A 302 -15.94 -21.45 2.13
C SER A 302 -14.53 -20.86 2.09
N GLU A 303 -13.93 -20.57 3.24
CA GLU A 303 -12.54 -20.10 3.35
C GLU A 303 -11.55 -21.14 2.78
N VAL A 304 -11.74 -22.41 3.11
CA VAL A 304 -10.91 -23.50 2.55
C VAL A 304 -11.06 -23.60 1.04
N THR A 305 -12.28 -23.41 0.52
CA THR A 305 -12.54 -23.38 -0.92
C THR A 305 -11.81 -22.21 -1.56
N ASP A 306 -11.84 -21.03 -0.96
CA ASP A 306 -11.15 -19.83 -1.45
C ASP A 306 -9.64 -19.98 -1.48
N ILE A 307 -9.03 -20.49 -0.40
CA ILE A 307 -7.57 -20.70 -0.32
C ILE A 307 -7.12 -21.68 -1.41
N ARG A 308 -7.86 -22.77 -1.62
CA ARG A 308 -7.55 -23.75 -2.67
C ARG A 308 -7.78 -23.16 -4.07
N TYR A 309 -8.88 -22.42 -4.25
CA TYR A 309 -9.23 -21.79 -5.52
C TYR A 309 -8.24 -20.71 -5.94
N ALA A 310 -7.73 -19.92 -4.99
CA ALA A 310 -6.71 -18.91 -5.23
C ALA A 310 -5.39 -19.49 -5.77
N GLY A 311 -5.25 -20.82 -5.80
CA GLY A 311 -4.12 -21.49 -6.45
C GLY A 311 -2.83 -21.37 -5.66
N ILE A 312 -2.89 -21.06 -4.35
CA ILE A 312 -1.71 -21.02 -3.47
C ILE A 312 -0.99 -22.37 -3.46
N PHE A 313 -1.72 -23.47 -3.69
CA PHE A 313 -1.17 -24.82 -3.55
C PHE A 313 -1.30 -25.71 -4.81
N ASP A 314 -2.27 -25.51 -5.72
CA ASP A 314 -2.62 -26.56 -6.70
C ASP A 314 -2.97 -26.10 -8.14
N HIS A 315 -2.74 -24.83 -8.51
CA HIS A 315 -2.94 -24.41 -9.91
C HIS A 315 -1.65 -23.90 -10.56
N PRO A 316 -1.36 -24.29 -11.83
CA PRO A 316 -0.32 -23.60 -12.58
C PRO A 316 -0.68 -22.12 -12.60
N LEU A 317 0.28 -21.26 -12.22
CA LEU A 317 0.13 -19.81 -12.22
C LEU A 317 -0.72 -19.41 -13.44
N PRO A 318 -1.83 -18.68 -13.25
CA PRO A 318 -2.71 -18.33 -14.36
C PRO A 318 -1.86 -17.72 -15.47
N TYR A 319 -2.17 -18.06 -16.73
CA TYR A 319 -1.52 -17.50 -17.91
C TYR A 319 -1.39 -15.99 -17.70
N VAL A 320 -0.16 -15.54 -17.43
CA VAL A 320 0.16 -14.13 -17.41
C VAL A 320 0.22 -13.77 -18.89
N PRO A 321 -0.78 -13.09 -19.47
CA PRO A 321 -0.62 -12.59 -20.83
C PRO A 321 0.69 -11.82 -20.87
N PHE A 322 1.46 -12.01 -21.95
CA PHE A 322 2.73 -11.31 -22.14
C PHE A 322 2.48 -9.83 -21.85
N ASP A 323 3.05 -9.31 -20.76
CA ASP A 323 2.86 -7.92 -20.37
C ASP A 323 3.89 -7.08 -21.13
N PRO A 324 3.51 -6.44 -22.25
CA PRO A 324 4.44 -5.62 -23.02
C PRO A 324 4.94 -4.43 -22.19
N LEU A 325 4.25 -4.04 -21.10
CA LEU A 325 4.64 -2.91 -20.27
C LEU A 325 5.89 -3.23 -19.45
N HIS A 326 6.07 -4.45 -18.96
CA HIS A 326 7.26 -4.80 -18.19
C HIS A 326 8.57 -4.73 -19.02
N VAL A 327 8.47 -4.92 -20.34
CA VAL A 327 9.59 -4.82 -21.28
C VAL A 327 9.76 -3.40 -21.83
N THR A 328 8.66 -2.66 -22.02
CA THR A 328 8.69 -1.32 -22.64
C THR A 328 8.89 -0.17 -21.66
N LEU A 329 8.39 -0.27 -20.41
CA LEU A 329 8.54 0.76 -19.38
C LEU A 329 10.01 1.07 -19.03
N PRO A 330 10.92 0.09 -18.89
CA PRO A 330 12.32 0.39 -18.60
C PRO A 330 13.04 1.03 -19.78
N ALA A 331 12.62 0.76 -21.02
CA ALA A 331 13.28 1.23 -22.24
C ALA A 331 12.84 2.65 -22.64
N LEU A 332 11.62 3.05 -22.30
CA LEU A 332 11.02 4.35 -22.64
C LEU A 332 11.88 5.57 -22.23
N PRO A 333 12.42 5.66 -20.99
CA PRO A 333 13.29 6.76 -20.59
C PRO A 333 14.54 6.87 -21.47
N TRP A 334 15.11 5.74 -21.90
CA TRP A 334 16.29 5.69 -22.75
C TRP A 334 16.00 6.10 -24.19
N VAL A 335 14.82 5.73 -24.71
CA VAL A 335 14.37 6.21 -26.03
C VAL A 335 14.16 7.72 -26.01
N PHE A 336 13.52 8.27 -24.97
CA PHE A 336 13.38 9.71 -24.79
C PHE A 336 14.74 10.42 -24.65
N ALA A 337 15.65 9.86 -23.87
CA ALA A 337 17.01 10.39 -23.73
C ALA A 337 17.76 10.40 -25.07
N ALA A 338 17.69 9.31 -25.85
CA ALA A 338 18.29 9.23 -27.18
C ALA A 338 17.72 10.27 -28.15
N CYS A 339 16.40 10.47 -28.14
CA CYS A 339 15.74 11.50 -28.95
C CYS A 339 16.17 12.92 -28.53
N ALA A 340 16.24 13.21 -27.23
CA ALA A 340 16.67 14.51 -26.71
C ALA A 340 18.14 14.82 -27.04
N VAL A 341 19.03 13.84 -26.86
CA VAL A 341 20.46 13.97 -27.20
C VAL A 341 20.64 14.19 -28.71
N GLY A 342 19.91 13.43 -29.55
CA GLY A 342 19.92 13.63 -30.99
C GLY A 342 19.51 15.05 -31.38
N PHE A 343 18.41 15.55 -30.81
CA PHE A 343 17.93 16.91 -31.05
C PHE A 343 18.96 17.98 -30.65
N LEU A 344 19.62 17.82 -29.50
CA LEU A 344 20.65 18.75 -29.02
C LEU A 344 21.86 18.74 -29.97
N ALA A 345 22.36 17.55 -30.34
CA ALA A 345 23.53 17.38 -31.19
C ALA A 345 23.34 18.00 -32.58
N PHE A 346 22.14 17.91 -33.16
CA PHE A 346 21.81 18.55 -34.43
C PHE A 346 21.58 20.06 -34.33
N SER A 347 21.25 20.58 -33.14
CA SER A 347 21.01 22.01 -32.92
C SER A 347 22.30 22.82 -32.75
N ILE A 348 23.36 22.23 -32.17
CA ILE A 348 24.62 22.94 -31.86
C ILE A 348 25.62 22.89 -33.03
N ARG A 349 25.55 21.86 -33.88
CA ARG A 349 26.47 21.62 -35.01
C ARG A 349 26.59 22.77 -36.04
N PRO A 350 25.53 23.53 -36.37
CA PRO A 350 25.64 24.65 -37.32
C PRO A 350 26.36 25.87 -36.75
N ALA A 351 26.35 26.07 -35.43
CA ALA A 351 27.01 27.20 -34.77
C ALA A 351 28.54 27.05 -34.74
N LEU A 352 29.03 25.81 -34.62
CA LEU A 352 30.46 25.50 -34.54
C LEU A 352 31.21 25.51 -35.89
N ARG A 353 30.53 25.66 -37.02
CA ARG A 353 31.13 25.56 -38.37
C ARG A 353 31.28 26.88 -39.14
N ARG A 354 31.06 28.04 -38.51
CA ARG A 354 31.31 29.36 -39.14
C ARG A 354 32.60 29.96 -38.62
N SER A 355 33.70 29.60 -39.26
CA SER A 355 34.94 30.38 -39.23
C SER A 355 35.41 30.56 -40.68
N ARG A 356 35.08 31.70 -41.28
CA ARG A 356 35.72 32.19 -42.52
C ARG A 356 35.96 33.70 -42.40
N PRO A 357 37.11 34.20 -42.89
CA PRO A 357 37.69 35.51 -42.54
C PRO A 357 36.95 36.71 -43.17
N PRO A 358 37.17 37.94 -42.66
CA PRO A 358 36.21 39.04 -42.74
C PRO A 358 36.20 39.69 -44.13
N ALA A 359 35.04 39.65 -44.79
CA ALA A 359 34.72 40.55 -45.88
C ALA A 359 34.19 41.86 -45.27
N GLN A 360 34.75 42.98 -45.72
CA GLN A 360 34.41 44.37 -45.40
C GLN A 360 33.02 44.53 -44.76
N ALA A 361 32.99 44.85 -43.47
CA ALA A 361 31.76 45.00 -42.70
C ALA A 361 30.82 46.01 -43.38
N GLY A 362 29.60 45.58 -43.68
CA GLY A 362 28.57 46.45 -44.26
C GLY A 362 28.27 47.65 -43.36
N VAL A 363 27.75 48.73 -43.97
CA VAL A 363 27.41 50.00 -43.31
C VAL A 363 26.72 49.84 -41.93
N PRO A 364 25.74 48.92 -41.73
CA PRO A 364 25.09 48.76 -40.42
C PRO A 364 26.02 48.23 -39.33
N ALA A 365 26.88 47.27 -39.69
CA ALA A 365 27.83 46.68 -38.75
C ALA A 365 28.90 47.70 -38.35
N ARG A 366 29.39 48.49 -39.31
CA ARG A 366 30.36 49.55 -39.05
C ARG A 366 29.77 50.67 -38.18
N LEU A 367 28.52 51.07 -38.42
CA LEU A 367 27.82 52.04 -37.57
C LEU A 367 27.70 51.52 -36.13
N ALA A 368 27.25 50.28 -35.95
CA ALA A 368 27.11 49.66 -34.63
C ALA A 368 28.46 49.59 -33.88
N GLY A 369 29.52 49.13 -34.56
CA GLY A 369 30.86 49.01 -33.97
C GLY A 369 31.45 50.36 -33.56
N LEU A 370 31.31 51.40 -34.40
CA LEU A 370 31.80 52.74 -34.05
C LEU A 370 30.97 53.39 -32.93
N THR A 371 29.65 53.13 -32.86
CA THR A 371 28.84 53.61 -31.73
C THR A 371 29.20 52.93 -30.42
N ALA A 372 29.52 51.62 -30.44
CA ALA A 372 30.00 50.92 -29.25
C ALA A 372 31.35 51.48 -28.80
N LEU A 373 32.28 51.69 -29.74
CA LEU A 373 33.57 52.30 -29.45
C LEU A 373 33.42 53.69 -28.81
N ALA A 374 32.57 54.54 -29.39
CA ALA A 374 32.30 55.89 -28.87
C ALA A 374 31.78 55.86 -27.43
N VAL A 375 30.90 54.91 -27.10
CA VAL A 375 30.39 54.73 -25.73
C VAL A 375 31.50 54.28 -24.79
N GLU A 376 32.33 53.33 -25.19
CA GLU A 376 33.43 52.84 -24.36
C GLU A 376 34.48 53.91 -24.06
N VAL A 377 34.88 54.70 -25.07
CA VAL A 377 35.87 55.77 -24.86
C VAL A 377 35.29 56.97 -24.12
N SER A 378 33.97 57.18 -24.13
CA SER A 378 33.33 58.35 -23.47
C SER A 378 33.54 58.42 -21.96
N GLY A 379 33.77 57.29 -21.30
CA GLY A 379 34.11 57.27 -19.88
C GLY A 379 35.59 57.53 -19.58
N LEU A 380 36.42 57.59 -20.62
CA LEU A 380 37.88 57.69 -20.53
C LEU A 380 38.42 59.02 -21.07
N THR A 381 37.60 59.81 -21.76
CA THR A 381 38.02 61.11 -22.33
C THR A 381 38.15 62.20 -21.28
N ASP A 382 39.14 63.06 -21.49
CA ASP A 382 39.36 64.30 -20.77
C ASP A 382 39.63 65.47 -21.75
N GLY A 383 39.34 66.69 -21.29
CA GLY A 383 39.59 67.99 -21.95
C GLY A 383 39.85 67.98 -23.47
N PRO A 384 41.11 67.76 -23.92
CA PRO A 384 41.44 67.77 -25.35
C PRO A 384 40.77 66.66 -26.18
N SER A 385 40.50 65.49 -25.61
CA SER A 385 39.87 64.35 -26.29
C SER A 385 38.33 64.44 -26.33
N ASP A 386 37.70 65.17 -25.41
CA ASP A 386 36.25 65.39 -25.38
C ASP A 386 35.71 66.09 -26.63
N ALA A 387 36.47 67.05 -27.17
CA ALA A 387 36.07 67.79 -28.37
C ALA A 387 36.09 66.90 -29.62
N ALA A 388 37.06 65.99 -29.73
CA ALA A 388 37.11 65.02 -30.82
C ALA A 388 35.98 63.99 -30.68
N LEU A 389 35.73 63.49 -29.47
CA LEU A 389 34.63 62.56 -29.20
C LEU A 389 33.26 63.18 -29.52
N ALA A 390 33.01 64.42 -29.11
CA ALA A 390 31.75 65.11 -29.39
C ALA A 390 31.49 65.26 -30.90
N ARG A 391 32.54 65.56 -31.69
CA ARG A 391 32.45 65.60 -33.16
C ARG A 391 32.18 64.20 -33.74
N GLY A 392 32.90 63.18 -33.28
CA GLY A 392 32.67 61.79 -33.67
C GLY A 392 31.25 61.31 -33.38
N ILE A 393 30.69 61.59 -32.20
CA ILE A 393 29.30 61.24 -31.84
C ILE A 393 28.29 61.99 -32.72
N THR A 394 28.57 63.25 -33.05
CA THR A 394 27.73 64.04 -33.95
C THR A 394 27.68 63.40 -35.35
N ASP A 395 28.83 63.00 -35.87
CA ASP A 395 28.94 62.32 -37.18
C ASP A 395 28.29 60.93 -37.17
N LEU A 396 28.41 60.16 -36.07
CA LEU A 396 27.70 58.89 -35.92
C LEU A 396 26.18 59.07 -35.87
N THR A 397 25.71 60.12 -35.19
CA THR A 397 24.28 60.44 -35.12
C THR A 397 23.77 60.88 -36.50
N ALA A 398 24.56 61.66 -37.24
CA ALA A 398 24.27 62.03 -38.62
C ALA A 398 24.21 60.80 -39.54
N ALA A 399 25.18 59.88 -39.42
CA ALA A 399 25.22 58.64 -40.17
C ALA A 399 24.00 57.76 -39.88
N ARG A 400 23.62 57.60 -38.61
CA ARG A 400 22.43 56.85 -38.20
C ARG A 400 21.16 57.47 -38.77
N HIS A 401 21.01 58.78 -38.65
CA HIS A 401 19.83 59.47 -39.17
C HIS A 401 19.73 59.42 -40.70
N ALA A 402 20.87 59.45 -41.40
CA ALA A 402 20.93 59.24 -42.84
C ALA A 402 20.58 57.80 -43.24
N PHE A 403 21.04 56.82 -42.46
CA PHE A 403 20.69 55.41 -42.62
C PHE A 403 19.20 55.13 -42.39
N ASP A 404 18.63 55.64 -41.30
CA ASP A 404 17.21 55.45 -40.94
C ASP A 404 16.26 56.09 -41.98
N ARG A 405 16.69 57.19 -42.64
CA ARG A 405 15.97 57.84 -43.73
C ARG A 405 16.32 57.31 -45.13
N ASN A 406 17.15 56.26 -45.21
CA ASN A 406 17.56 55.60 -46.44
C ASN A 406 18.14 56.57 -47.49
N LEU A 407 18.95 57.54 -47.02
CA LEU A 407 19.65 58.50 -47.88
C LEU A 407 20.79 57.82 -48.65
N ASP A 408 21.41 58.54 -49.60
CA ASP A 408 22.50 58.03 -50.43
C ASP A 408 23.62 57.41 -49.57
N GLU A 409 24.00 56.17 -49.91
CA GLU A 409 25.01 55.41 -49.19
C GLU A 409 26.37 56.12 -49.15
N ARG A 410 26.67 56.98 -50.13
CA ARG A 410 27.89 57.79 -50.12
C ARG A 410 27.93 58.78 -48.95
N LEU A 411 26.80 59.40 -48.60
CA LEU A 411 26.68 60.31 -47.46
C LEU A 411 26.83 59.56 -46.13
N ILE A 412 26.26 58.36 -46.04
CA ILE A 412 26.37 57.52 -44.83
C ILE A 412 27.83 57.09 -44.64
N ARG A 413 28.50 56.61 -45.70
CA ARG A 413 29.91 56.23 -45.62
C ARG A 413 30.82 57.40 -45.30
N ALA A 414 30.61 58.57 -45.91
CA ALA A 414 31.41 59.76 -45.61
C ALA A 414 31.27 60.19 -44.13
N SER A 415 30.05 60.11 -43.57
CA SER A 415 29.82 60.41 -42.15
C SER A 415 30.47 59.38 -41.23
N LEU A 416 30.43 58.09 -41.60
CA LEU A 416 31.12 57.02 -40.86
C LEU A 416 32.65 57.11 -40.95
N ASP A 417 33.19 57.51 -42.10
CA ASP A 417 34.63 57.72 -42.28
C ASP A 417 35.12 58.91 -41.42
N SER A 418 34.35 60.01 -41.39
CA SER A 418 34.62 61.17 -40.52
C SER A 418 34.58 60.79 -39.03
N ALA A 419 33.50 60.11 -38.62
CA ALA A 419 33.38 59.60 -37.25
C ALA A 419 34.53 58.66 -36.87
N GLN A 420 34.96 57.79 -37.78
CA GLN A 420 36.07 56.89 -37.56
C GLN A 420 37.39 57.67 -37.36
N SER A 421 37.64 58.70 -38.16
CA SER A 421 38.85 59.54 -38.02
C SER A 421 38.87 60.29 -36.69
N GLU A 422 37.74 60.83 -36.25
CA GLU A 422 37.64 61.52 -34.95
C GLU A 422 37.84 60.54 -33.79
N LEU A 423 37.27 59.33 -33.85
CA LEU A 423 37.48 58.29 -32.83
C LEU A 423 38.92 57.75 -32.82
N ASP A 424 39.58 57.66 -33.97
CA ASP A 424 41.01 57.33 -34.04
C ASP A 424 41.86 58.43 -33.37
N THR A 425 41.50 59.69 -33.57
CA THR A 425 42.13 60.83 -32.89
C THR A 425 41.90 60.78 -31.37
N VAL A 426 40.70 60.38 -30.92
CA VAL A 426 40.43 60.16 -29.49
C VAL A 426 41.35 59.07 -28.93
N ALA A 427 41.46 57.93 -29.61
CA ALA A 427 42.34 56.84 -29.18
C ALA A 427 43.82 57.26 -29.12
N GLU A 428 44.27 58.08 -30.07
CA GLU A 428 45.60 58.68 -30.08
C GLU A 428 45.84 59.60 -28.88
N LEU A 429 44.92 60.52 -28.59
CA LEU A 429 45.04 61.45 -27.47
C LEU A 429 45.02 60.73 -26.12
N LEU A 430 44.29 59.62 -26.03
CA LEU A 430 44.28 58.74 -24.86
C LEU A 430 45.53 57.84 -24.75
N GLY A 431 46.34 57.75 -25.79
CA GLY A 431 47.51 56.86 -25.84
C GLY A 431 47.14 55.38 -25.83
N ARG A 432 45.98 55.00 -26.38
CA ARG A 432 45.42 53.64 -26.34
C ARG A 432 45.19 53.09 -27.75
N ASP A 433 46.19 52.40 -28.29
CA ASP A 433 46.12 51.82 -29.63
C ASP A 433 45.04 50.73 -29.77
N ASP A 434 44.64 50.08 -28.68
CA ASP A 434 43.57 49.08 -28.65
C ASP A 434 42.19 49.66 -28.94
N TYR A 435 41.97 50.96 -28.67
CA TYR A 435 40.73 51.67 -29.00
C TYR A 435 40.74 52.33 -30.38
N ARG A 436 41.83 52.20 -31.16
CA ARG A 436 41.80 52.67 -32.54
C ARG A 436 40.78 51.86 -33.34
N PRO A 437 39.90 52.49 -34.14
CA PRO A 437 38.86 51.78 -34.88
C PRO A 437 39.38 50.64 -35.78
N ALA A 438 40.60 50.79 -36.32
CA ALA A 438 41.24 49.77 -37.15
C ALA A 438 41.51 48.46 -36.38
N HIS A 439 41.77 48.53 -35.08
CA HIS A 439 42.00 47.39 -34.21
C HIS A 439 40.72 46.93 -33.49
N TYR A 440 39.86 47.88 -33.11
CA TYR A 440 38.64 47.60 -32.36
C TYR A 440 37.55 46.93 -33.22
N LEU A 441 37.29 47.45 -34.43
CA LEU A 441 36.17 46.95 -35.26
C LEU A 441 36.30 45.48 -35.69
N PRO A 442 37.48 44.95 -36.05
CA PRO A 442 37.64 43.52 -36.30
C PRO A 442 37.36 42.65 -35.07
N GLY A 443 37.60 43.16 -33.86
CA GLY A 443 37.35 42.46 -32.60
C GLY A 443 35.89 42.54 -32.13
N SER A 444 35.19 43.65 -32.40
CA SER A 444 33.81 43.87 -31.98
C SER A 444 32.75 43.34 -32.97
N LEU A 445 33.16 42.96 -34.18
CA LEU A 445 32.30 42.41 -35.25
C LEU A 445 32.56 40.92 -35.55
N ALA A 446 33.41 40.25 -34.74
CA ALA A 446 33.75 38.83 -34.85
C ALA A 446 32.78 37.93 -34.07
#